data_AF-A0A920T1W7-F1
#
_entry.id   AF-A0A920T1W7-F1
#
_cell.length_a   1.000
_cell.length_b   1.000
_cell.length_c   1.000
_cell.angle_alpha   90.00
_cell.angle_beta   90.00
_cell.angle_gamma   90.00
#
_symmetry.space_group_name_H-M   'P 1'
#
loop_
_entity.id
_entity.type
_entity.pdbx_description
1 polymer ?
#
loop_
_entity_poly.entity_id
_entity_poly.type
_entity_poly.pdbx_seq_one_letter_code
_entity_poly.pdbx_strand_id
1 'polypeptide(L)'
;MKCVILAGGSGTRFWPYSRYNRPKQLLNILGEKSMLQMTIDRFKKVKKVTDIYIVTRKDLYNTIIKEVEGVDKDKVIVEPSGKNTAPAIGMMASYFALEDPDSIMGVFLLII
;
A
#
# COMPACT_ATOMS: atom_id res chain seq x y z
N MET A 1 -7.81 -9.51 -10.91
CA MET A 1 -7.36 -8.10 -10.92
C MET A 1 -6.35 -7.93 -9.81
N LYS A 2 -5.19 -7.34 -10.12
CA LYS A 2 -4.14 -7.04 -9.14
C LYS A 2 -4.46 -5.71 -8.44
N CYS A 3 -4.52 -5.71 -7.12
CA CYS A 3 -4.80 -4.52 -6.31
C CYS A 3 -3.47 -3.92 -5.83
N VAL A 4 -3.23 -2.63 -6.08
CA VAL A 4 -2.02 -1.93 -5.67
C VAL A 4 -2.40 -0.81 -4.69
N ILE A 5 -1.92 -0.93 -3.46
CA ILE A 5 -2.13 0.05 -2.39
C ILE A 5 -0.87 0.89 -2.24
N LEU A 6 -1.00 2.21 -2.44
CA LEU A 6 0.12 3.14 -2.30
C LEU A 6 0.20 3.68 -0.86
N ALA A 7 1.20 3.22 -0.11
CA ALA A 7 1.41 3.47 1.32
C ALA A 7 2.78 4.13 1.63
N GLY A 8 3.20 5.10 0.80
CA GLY A 8 4.46 5.82 0.97
C GLY A 8 4.37 7.25 1.55
N GLY A 9 3.16 7.82 1.65
CA GLY A 9 2.99 9.23 2.03
C GLY A 9 3.35 9.51 3.50
N SER A 10 4.03 10.63 3.76
CA SER A 10 4.50 11.04 5.11
C SER A 10 3.38 11.48 6.07
N GLY A 11 2.18 11.79 5.57
CA GLY A 11 1.00 12.03 6.39
C GLY A 11 1.07 13.28 7.28
N THR A 12 1.76 14.34 6.86
CA THR A 12 2.01 15.55 7.66
C THR A 12 0.76 16.28 8.17
N ARG A 13 -0.40 16.10 7.52
CA ARG A 13 -1.68 16.71 7.93
C ARG A 13 -2.25 16.19 9.25
N PHE A 14 -1.82 15.01 9.69
CA PHE A 14 -2.26 14.38 10.94
C PHE A 14 -1.29 14.60 12.09
N TRP A 15 -0.35 15.54 11.97
CA TRP A 15 0.49 15.92 13.10
C TRP A 15 -0.39 16.50 14.23
N PRO A 16 -0.21 16.14 15.51
CA PRO A 16 0.91 15.40 16.11
C PRO A 16 0.68 13.89 16.24
N TYR A 17 -0.29 13.29 15.56
CA TYR A 17 -0.48 11.84 15.59
C TYR A 17 0.38 11.12 14.54
N SER A 18 0.56 11.70 13.36
CA SER A 18 1.49 11.17 12.37
C SER A 18 2.94 11.55 12.71
N ARG A 19 3.84 10.59 12.53
CA ARG A 19 5.29 10.76 12.63
C ARG A 19 5.92 10.23 11.35
N TYR A 20 7.15 10.62 11.10
CA TYR A 20 7.92 10.15 9.94
C TYR A 20 7.98 8.62 9.84
N ASN A 21 8.14 7.95 10.99
CA ASN A 21 8.22 6.49 11.13
C ASN A 21 6.85 5.81 11.34
N ARG A 22 5.79 6.59 11.58
CA ARG A 22 4.41 6.09 11.73
C ARG A 22 3.46 7.04 11.00
N PRO A 23 3.41 6.96 9.66
CA PRO A 23 2.57 7.82 8.87
C PRO A 23 1.10 7.42 9.02
N LYS A 24 0.22 8.26 8.48
CA LYS A 24 -1.23 8.11 8.66
C LYS A 24 -1.77 6.71 8.33
N GLN A 25 -1.23 6.03 7.32
CA GLN A 25 -1.71 4.72 6.87
C GLN A 25 -1.58 3.65 7.96
N LEU A 26 -0.64 3.82 8.88
CA LEU A 26 -0.39 2.91 10.02
C LEU A 26 -1.06 3.39 11.32
N LEU A 27 -1.86 4.46 11.26
CA LEU A 27 -2.62 4.96 12.41
C LEU A 27 -4.01 4.30 12.48
N ASN A 28 -4.46 4.11 13.71
CA ASN A 28 -5.77 3.57 14.06
C ASN A 28 -6.75 4.75 14.28
N ILE A 29 -7.15 5.42 13.19
CA ILE A 29 -7.97 6.65 13.27
C ILE A 29 -9.46 6.31 13.43
N LEU A 30 -9.93 5.23 12.80
CA LEU A 30 -11.35 4.90 12.67
C LEU A 30 -11.77 3.66 13.49
N GLY A 31 -10.92 3.18 14.39
CA GLY A 31 -11.17 1.98 15.18
C GLY A 31 -9.89 1.32 15.69
N GLU A 32 -9.91 0.00 15.83
CA GLU A 32 -8.80 -0.78 16.41
C GLU A 32 -7.69 -1.15 15.42
N LYS A 33 -7.99 -1.13 14.12
CA LYS A 33 -7.06 -1.51 13.04
C LYS A 33 -6.49 -0.29 12.33
N SER A 34 -5.29 -0.45 11.76
CA SER A 34 -4.68 0.58 10.94
C SER A 34 -5.50 0.79 9.66
N MET A 35 -5.47 2.00 9.09
CA MET A 35 -6.14 2.26 7.82
C MET A 35 -5.69 1.34 6.69
N LEU A 36 -4.41 0.98 6.69
CA LEU A 36 -3.85 0.02 5.74
C LEU A 36 -4.48 -1.36 5.93
N GLN A 37 -4.52 -1.88 7.16
CA GLN A 37 -5.14 -3.19 7.45
C GLN A 37 -6.63 -3.20 7.10
N MET A 38 -7.38 -2.15 7.47
CA MET A 38 -8.79 -2.03 7.12
C MET A 38 -9.02 -2.06 5.62
N THR A 39 -8.11 -1.48 4.84
CA THR A 39 -8.20 -1.46 3.37
C THR A 39 -7.93 -2.84 2.77
N ILE A 40 -6.95 -3.55 3.30
CA ILE A 40 -6.64 -4.93 2.91
C ILE A 40 -7.82 -5.85 3.22
N ASP A 41 -8.39 -5.74 4.42
CA ASP A 41 -9.55 -6.52 4.85
C ASP A 41 -10.77 -6.28 3.96
N ARG A 42 -10.95 -5.06 3.43
CA ARG A 42 -12.00 -4.77 2.44
C ARG A 42 -11.72 -5.48 1.11
N PHE A 43 -10.50 -5.42 0.59
CA PHE A 43 -10.17 -6.01 -0.71
C PHE A 43 -10.17 -7.53 -0.70
N LYS A 44 -9.81 -8.18 0.42
CA LYS A 44 -9.94 -9.63 0.57
C LYS A 44 -11.38 -10.15 0.42
N LYS A 45 -12.38 -9.30 0.68
CA LYS A 45 -13.80 -9.65 0.51
C LYS A 45 -14.26 -9.53 -0.95
N VAL A 46 -13.45 -8.94 -1.83
CA VAL A 46 -13.79 -8.72 -3.24
C VAL A 46 -13.28 -9.90 -4.07
N LYS A 47 -14.20 -10.77 -4.52
CA LYS A 47 -13.87 -12.00 -5.28
C LYS A 47 -12.99 -11.78 -6.53
N LYS A 48 -13.03 -10.59 -7.14
CA LYS A 48 -12.24 -10.26 -8.35
C LYS A 48 -10.79 -9.87 -8.06
N VAL A 49 -10.46 -9.57 -6.80
CA VAL A 49 -9.09 -9.25 -6.38
C VAL A 49 -8.37 -10.56 -6.13
N THR A 50 -7.38 -10.85 -6.97
CA THR A 50 -6.57 -12.08 -6.87
C THR A 50 -5.35 -11.85 -6.00
N ASP A 51 -4.78 -10.64 -6.08
CA ASP A 51 -3.53 -10.28 -5.41
C ASP A 51 -3.62 -8.86 -4.87
N ILE A 52 -2.98 -8.64 -3.72
CA ILE A 52 -2.84 -7.34 -3.08
C ILE A 52 -1.35 -7.05 -2.96
N TYR A 53 -0.92 -5.93 -3.53
CA TYR A 53 0.43 -5.39 -3.45
C TYR A 53 0.41 -4.09 -2.64
N ILE A 54 1.43 -3.89 -1.83
CA ILE A 54 1.63 -2.66 -1.04
C ILE A 54 2.90 -2.01 -1.53
N VAL A 55 2.79 -0.79 -2.05
CA VAL A 55 3.95 0.00 -2.48
C VAL A 55 4.29 1.00 -1.38
N THR A 56 5.53 0.98 -0.90
CA THR A 56 5.96 1.77 0.24
C THR A 56 7.41 2.22 0.13
N ARG A 57 7.88 2.95 1.13
CA ARG A 57 9.27 3.41 1.29
C ARG A 57 10.05 2.48 2.21
N LYS A 58 11.36 2.43 2.02
CA LYS A 58 12.26 1.44 2.67
C LYS A 58 12.12 1.39 4.19
N ASP A 59 11.96 2.53 4.84
CA ASP A 59 11.87 2.64 6.29
C ASP A 59 10.54 2.13 6.88
N LEU A 60 9.48 2.03 6.06
CA LEU A 60 8.18 1.51 6.49
C LEU A 60 8.02 0.01 6.23
N TYR A 61 8.88 -0.57 5.38
CA TYR A 61 8.79 -1.99 4.99
C TYR A 61 8.70 -2.91 6.21
N ASN A 62 9.64 -2.79 7.15
CA ASN A 62 9.68 -3.63 8.36
C ASN A 62 8.45 -3.45 9.26
N THR A 63 7.91 -2.23 9.34
CA THR A 63 6.70 -1.96 10.12
C THR A 63 5.48 -2.57 9.44
N ILE A 64 5.37 -2.45 8.11
CA ILE A 64 4.26 -2.99 7.34
C ILE A 64 4.23 -4.52 7.44
N ILE A 65 5.34 -5.21 7.19
CA ILE A 65 5.36 -6.69 7.28
C ILE A 65 5.06 -7.22 8.69
N LYS A 66 5.27 -6.40 9.73
CA LYS A 66 5.02 -6.77 11.13
C LYS A 66 3.57 -6.50 11.56
N GLU A 67 3.00 -5.38 11.11
CA GLU A 67 1.68 -4.92 11.55
C GLU A 67 0.54 -5.30 10.58
N VAL A 68 0.85 -5.71 9.36
CA VAL A 68 -0.14 -6.06 8.33
C VAL A 68 -0.26 -7.56 8.14
N GLU A 69 -1.50 -8.05 8.13
CA GLU A 69 -1.81 -9.47 8.02
C GLU A 69 -2.44 -9.85 6.66
N GLY A 70 -2.03 -11.02 6.17
CA GLY A 70 -2.50 -11.68 4.94
C GLY A 70 -2.22 -10.90 3.65
N VAL A 71 -1.05 -10.27 3.61
CA VAL A 71 -0.33 -9.92 2.39
C VAL A 71 1.06 -10.52 2.53
N ASP A 72 1.49 -11.29 1.54
CA ASP A 72 2.81 -11.91 1.58
C ASP A 72 3.92 -10.86 1.47
N LYS A 73 5.06 -11.11 2.13
CA LYS A 73 6.18 -10.15 2.22
C LYS A 73 6.73 -9.74 0.85
N ASP A 74 6.71 -10.64 -0.13
CA ASP A 74 7.13 -10.44 -1.52
C ASP A 74 6.17 -9.53 -2.30
N LYS A 75 4.94 -9.34 -1.80
CA LYS A 75 3.97 -8.39 -2.35
C LYS A 75 4.07 -7.00 -1.72
N VAL A 76 5.02 -6.78 -0.81
CA VAL A 76 5.35 -5.45 -0.26
C VAL A 76 6.55 -4.89 -1.04
N ILE A 77 6.27 -3.97 -1.96
CA ILE A 77 7.25 -3.40 -2.88
C ILE A 77 7.82 -2.10 -2.31
N VAL A 78 9.14 -2.02 -2.21
CA VAL A 78 9.85 -0.81 -1.78
C VAL A 78 10.20 0.03 -2.99
N GLU A 79 9.68 1.26 -3.05
CA GLU A 79 10.08 2.22 -4.06
C GLU A 79 11.52 2.70 -3.81
N PRO A 80 12.33 2.86 -4.87
CA PRO A 80 13.71 3.32 -4.74
C PRO A 80 13.79 4.77 -4.24
N SER A 81 12.79 5.59 -4.59
CA SER A 81 12.68 6.97 -4.10
C SER A 81 11.23 7.43 -4.14
N GLY A 82 10.82 8.27 -3.19
CA GLY A 82 9.49 8.85 -3.17
C GLY A 82 9.32 9.88 -4.29
N LYS A 83 8.74 9.46 -5.41
CA LYS A 83 8.53 10.32 -6.61
C LYS A 83 7.06 10.61 -6.88
N ASN A 84 6.22 10.58 -5.84
CA ASN A 84 4.76 10.70 -5.89
C ASN A 84 4.07 9.52 -6.60
N THR A 85 2.77 9.67 -6.86
CA THR A 85 1.86 8.61 -7.30
C THR A 85 2.18 8.06 -8.69
N ALA A 86 2.45 8.90 -9.68
CA ALA A 86 2.57 8.44 -11.07
C ALA A 86 3.75 7.47 -11.29
N PRO A 87 4.96 7.72 -10.74
CA PRO A 87 6.07 6.76 -10.86
C PRO A 87 5.79 5.43 -10.15
N ALA A 88 5.13 5.45 -8.99
CA ALA A 88 4.71 4.24 -8.29
C ALA A 88 3.79 3.37 -9.16
N ILE A 89 2.80 4.02 -9.80
CA ILE A 89 1.87 3.36 -10.72
C ILE A 89 2.61 2.79 -11.94
N GLY A 90 3.46 3.60 -12.57
CA GLY A 90 4.22 3.18 -13.76
C GLY A 90 5.16 2.01 -13.48
N MET A 91 5.82 2.00 -12.32
CA MET A 91 6.66 0.89 -11.87
C MET A 91 5.86 -0.40 -11.72
N MET A 92 4.71 -0.36 -11.05
CA MET A 92 3.87 -1.55 -10.86
C MET A 92 3.22 -2.02 -12.16
N ALA A 93 2.76 -1.10 -13.01
CA ALA A 93 2.24 -1.44 -14.33
C ALA A 93 3.31 -2.14 -15.18
N SER A 94 4.53 -1.61 -15.20
CA SER A 94 5.66 -2.22 -15.92
C SER A 94 6.01 -3.59 -15.35
N TYR A 95 6.02 -3.73 -14.02
CA TYR A 95 6.27 -5.01 -13.34
C TYR A 95 5.23 -6.07 -13.72
N PHE A 96 3.94 -5.71 -13.76
CA PHE A 96 2.89 -6.65 -14.16
C PHE A 96 2.91 -6.97 -15.65
N ALA A 97 3.23 -6.00 -16.50
CA ALA A 97 3.31 -6.19 -17.95
C ALA A 97 4.41 -7.18 -18.38
N LEU A 98 5.43 -7.41 -17.53
CA LEU A 98 6.45 -8.44 -17.78
C LEU A 98 5.89 -9.87 -17.68
N GLU A 99 4.82 -10.06 -16.91
CA GLU A 99 4.17 -11.36 -16.71
C GLU A 99 2.92 -11.49 -17.59
N ASP A 100 2.08 -10.45 -17.61
CA ASP A 100 0.79 -10.41 -18.30
C ASP A 100 0.50 -8.97 -18.76
N PRO A 101 0.73 -8.63 -20.05
CA PRO A 101 0.47 -7.30 -20.60
C PRO A 101 -1.00 -6.85 -20.52
N ASP A 102 -1.94 -7.79 -20.49
CA ASP A 102 -3.39 -7.51 -20.43
C ASP A 102 -3.93 -7.47 -18.99
N SER A 103 -3.03 -7.55 -17.99
CA SER A 103 -3.40 -7.61 -16.58
C SER A 103 -4.09 -6.33 -16.12
N ILE A 104 -5.27 -6.48 -15.52
CA ILE A 104 -6.00 -5.35 -14.92
C ILE A 104 -5.40 -5.03 -13.55
N MET A 105 -4.91 -3.80 -13.41
CA MET A 105 -4.41 -3.22 -12.16
C MET A 105 -5.38 -2.18 -11.60
N GLY A 106 -5.84 -2.39 -10.37
CA GLY A 106 -6.56 -1.38 -9.59
C GLY A 106 -5.62 -0.64 -8.64
N VAL A 107 -5.57 0.69 -8.72
CA VAL A 107 -4.70 1.52 -7.85
C VAL A 107 -5.53 2.20 -6.77
N PHE A 108 -5.10 2.07 -5.52
CA PHE A 108 -5.81 2.62 -4.37
C PHE A 108 -4.91 3.48 -3.50
N LEU A 109 -5.37 4.70 -3.25
CA LEU A 109 -4.73 5.67 -2.39
C LEU A 109 -5.51 5.76 -1.07
N LEU A 110 -4.79 5.73 0.04
CA LEU A 110 -5.35 5.93 1.37
C LEU A 110 -5.47 7.44 1.64
N ILE A 111 -6.56 8.03 1.18
CA ILE A 111 -6.91 9.43 1.44
C ILE A 111 -8.00 9.44 2.51
N ILE A 112 -7.76 10.19 3.59
CA ILE A 112 -8.80 10.78 4.44
C ILE A 112 -8.78 12.26 4.07
#